data_AF-A0A816MTG7-F1
#
_entry.id   AF-A0A816MTG7-F1
#
_cell.length_a   1.000
_cell.length_b   1.000
_cell.length_c   1.000
_cell.angle_alpha   90.00
_cell.angle_beta   90.00
_cell.angle_gamma   90.00
#
_symmetry.space_group_name_H-M   'P 1'
#
loop_
_entity.id
_entity.type
_entity.pdbx_description
1 polymer ?
#
loop_
_entity_poly.entity_id
_entity_poly.type
_entity_poly.pdbx_seq_one_letter_code
_entity_poly.pdbx_strand_id
1 'polypeptide(L)'
;MSTENSLSLIESLPQELLAEILARVASSSVEDISHCLTVSRTISSAVQDDHVIKRLNLRPQAMNPILTCYRYQHLMVKAINSNNPAAHYIEGIKQFFAYDNRTVGLHHLRKSAEGSYDNGTYLYGIVVSCMGNIEEGKTILRTLGWEASRRRTKRAWREVKRSMRFVYVILKPEYTATLKSNQPPLTCHK
;
A
#
# COMPACT_ATOMS: atom_id res chain seq x y z
N MET A 1 -36.79 28.76 21.79
CA MET A 1 -37.15 27.70 20.82
C MET A 1 -35.87 26.95 20.49
N SER A 2 -35.69 25.79 21.10
CA SER A 2 -34.57 24.89 20.85
C SER A 2 -34.78 24.22 19.49
N THR A 3 -33.91 24.52 18.52
CA THR A 3 -33.83 23.77 17.27
C THR A 3 -33.42 22.34 17.61
N GLU A 4 -34.37 21.41 17.62
CA GLU A 4 -34.05 19.99 17.58
C GLU A 4 -33.19 19.75 16.36
N ASN A 5 -31.92 19.47 16.60
CA ASN A 5 -30.95 19.14 15.58
C ASN A 5 -31.31 17.75 15.09
N SER A 6 -32.26 17.66 14.16
CA SER A 6 -32.68 16.39 13.56
C SER A 6 -31.49 15.84 12.77
N LEU A 7 -30.76 14.93 13.42
CA LEU A 7 -29.69 14.18 12.76
C LEU A 7 -30.30 13.48 11.55
N SER A 8 -29.61 13.56 10.42
CA SER A 8 -30.03 12.82 9.23
C SER A 8 -30.07 11.31 9.54
N LEU A 9 -30.89 10.54 8.83
CA LEU A 9 -31.04 9.09 9.04
C LEU A 9 -29.71 8.31 9.00
N ILE A 10 -28.69 8.84 8.32
CA ILE A 10 -27.35 8.25 8.27
C ILE A 10 -26.51 8.59 9.50
N GLU A 11 -26.70 9.77 10.09
CA GLU A 11 -26.00 10.22 11.29
C GLU A 11 -26.61 9.69 12.59
N SER A 12 -27.84 9.18 12.53
CA SER A 12 -28.48 8.47 13.64
C SER A 12 -28.06 7.00 13.74
N LEU A 13 -27.29 6.49 12.78
CA LEU A 13 -26.78 5.12 12.82
C LEU A 13 -25.77 4.92 13.97
N PRO A 14 -25.69 3.71 14.53
CA PRO A 14 -24.61 3.31 15.41
C PRO A 14 -23.24 3.59 14.77
N GLN A 15 -22.29 4.02 15.60
CA GLN A 15 -20.97 4.44 15.14
C GLN A 15 -20.24 3.36 14.33
N GLU A 16 -20.37 2.07 14.70
CA GLU A 16 -19.72 0.99 13.95
C GLU A 16 -20.30 0.81 12.54
N LEU A 17 -21.63 0.98 12.39
CA LEU A 17 -22.30 0.86 11.09
C LEU A 17 -21.94 2.05 10.19
N LEU A 18 -21.91 3.26 10.76
CA LEU A 18 -21.48 4.44 10.04
C LEU A 18 -20.01 4.31 9.58
N ALA A 19 -19.12 3.85 10.47
CA ALA A 19 -17.73 3.58 10.14
C ALA A 19 -17.60 2.50 9.04
N GLU A 20 -18.34 1.39 9.09
CA GLU A 20 -18.27 0.37 8.03
C GLU A 20 -18.76 0.89 6.68
N ILE A 21 -19.83 1.71 6.64
CA ILE A 21 -20.29 2.36 5.40
C ILE A 21 -19.19 3.27 4.85
N LEU A 22 -18.64 4.15 5.67
CA LEU A 22 -17.56 5.05 5.27
C LEU A 22 -16.31 4.27 4.85
N ALA A 23 -15.98 3.16 5.50
CA ALA A 23 -14.83 2.35 5.13
C ALA A 23 -14.99 1.70 3.75
N ARG A 24 -16.23 1.38 3.35
CA ARG A 24 -16.53 0.96 1.97
C ARG A 24 -16.36 2.10 0.98
N VAL A 25 -16.86 3.30 1.30
CA VAL A 25 -16.66 4.51 0.48
C VAL A 25 -15.16 4.80 0.32
N ALA A 26 -14.40 4.72 1.41
CA ALA A 26 -12.95 4.90 1.43
C ALA A 26 -12.19 3.92 0.53
N SER A 27 -12.68 2.68 0.46
CA SER A 27 -12.09 1.65 -0.40
C SER A 27 -12.37 1.86 -1.89
N SER A 28 -13.47 2.55 -2.23
CA SER A 28 -13.79 2.89 -3.62
C SER A 28 -13.17 4.21 -4.09
N SER A 29 -13.15 5.24 -3.24
CA SER A 29 -12.88 6.63 -3.66
C SER A 29 -12.32 7.46 -2.51
N VAL A 30 -11.13 8.03 -2.69
CA VAL A 30 -10.52 8.93 -1.70
C VAL A 30 -11.18 10.31 -1.77
N GLU A 31 -11.58 10.72 -2.97
CA GLU A 31 -12.27 11.97 -3.24
C GLU A 31 -13.62 12.02 -2.52
N ASP A 32 -14.41 10.94 -2.57
CA ASP A 32 -15.70 10.88 -1.87
C ASP A 32 -15.54 10.96 -0.36
N ILE A 33 -14.51 10.30 0.18
CA ILE A 33 -14.16 10.44 1.61
C ILE A 33 -13.73 11.87 1.96
N SER A 34 -13.01 12.55 1.07
CA SER A 34 -12.65 13.95 1.28
C SER A 34 -13.89 14.84 1.36
N HIS A 35 -14.94 14.55 0.59
CA HIS A 35 -16.21 15.27 0.69
C HIS A 35 -16.96 14.93 1.98
N CYS A 36 -16.93 13.68 2.45
CA CYS A 36 -17.53 13.30 3.73
C CYS A 36 -17.00 14.13 4.91
N LEU A 37 -15.72 14.54 4.89
CA LEU A 37 -15.12 15.38 5.92
C LEU A 37 -15.78 16.75 6.08
N THR A 38 -16.46 17.26 5.04
CA THR A 38 -17.08 18.59 5.03
C THR A 38 -18.58 18.57 5.30
N VAL A 39 -19.21 17.39 5.36
CA VAL A 39 -20.67 17.27 5.50
C VAL A 39 -21.14 17.68 6.89
N SER A 40 -20.57 17.07 7.94
CA SER A 40 -20.95 17.34 9.32
C SER A 40 -19.88 16.90 10.31
N ARG A 41 -20.02 17.31 11.57
CA ARG A 41 -19.09 16.91 12.64
C ARG A 41 -19.15 15.40 12.92
N THR A 42 -20.35 14.82 12.91
CA THR A 42 -20.56 13.38 13.15
C THR A 42 -19.89 12.55 12.06
N ILE A 43 -20.15 12.87 10.79
CA ILE A 43 -19.55 12.16 9.65
C ILE A 43 -18.04 12.39 9.63
N SER A 44 -17.58 13.63 9.82
CA SER A 44 -16.15 13.95 9.86
C SER A 44 -15.43 13.14 10.94
N SER A 45 -15.99 13.05 12.14
CA SER A 45 -15.46 12.20 13.22
C SER A 45 -15.44 10.72 12.84
N ALA A 46 -16.50 10.21 12.20
CA ALA A 46 -16.56 8.83 11.76
C ALA A 46 -15.56 8.50 10.64
N VAL A 47 -15.27 9.44 9.74
CA VAL A 47 -14.19 9.31 8.75
C VAL A 47 -12.83 9.21 9.44
N GLN A 48 -12.67 9.82 10.61
CA GLN A 48 -11.42 9.73 11.35
C GLN A 48 -11.18 8.37 12.03
N ASP A 49 -12.14 7.44 11.99
CA ASP A 49 -11.99 6.11 12.56
C ASP A 49 -10.86 5.30 11.87
N ASP A 50 -10.06 4.58 12.66
CA ASP A 50 -8.93 3.81 12.16
C ASP A 50 -9.35 2.71 11.16
N HIS A 51 -10.53 2.11 11.33
CA HIS A 51 -11.06 1.13 10.38
C HIS A 51 -11.34 1.76 9.02
N VAL A 52 -11.85 2.99 8.99
CA VAL A 52 -12.09 3.75 7.74
C VAL A 52 -10.77 4.07 7.07
N ILE A 53 -9.82 4.64 7.81
CA ILE A 53 -8.51 5.04 7.28
C ILE A 53 -7.69 3.84 6.80
N LYS A 54 -7.77 2.70 7.51
CA LYS A 54 -7.14 1.45 7.09
C LYS A 54 -7.63 0.97 5.72
N ARG A 55 -8.89 1.23 5.37
CA ARG A 55 -9.51 0.84 4.09
C ARG A 55 -9.39 1.90 2.99
N LEU A 56 -8.79 3.06 3.28
CA LEU A 56 -8.61 4.14 2.33
C LEU A 56 -7.81 3.70 1.09
N ASN A 57 -8.36 3.98 -0.09
CA ASN A 57 -7.77 3.61 -1.38
C ASN A 57 -6.62 4.55 -1.80
N LEU A 58 -5.40 4.27 -1.34
CA LEU A 58 -4.22 5.05 -1.71
C LEU A 58 -3.60 4.65 -3.06
N ARG A 59 -4.34 4.01 -3.97
CA ARG A 59 -3.80 3.57 -5.26
C ARG A 59 -3.20 4.73 -6.09
N PRO A 60 -3.82 5.93 -6.19
CA PRO A 60 -3.21 7.05 -6.91
C PRO A 60 -1.84 7.44 -6.35
N GLN A 61 -1.73 7.53 -5.02
CA GLN A 61 -0.50 7.86 -4.31
C GLN A 61 0.53 6.74 -4.43
N ALA A 62 0.09 5.47 -4.43
CA ALA A 62 0.96 4.33 -4.65
C ALA A 62 1.58 4.30 -6.04
N MET A 63 0.92 4.88 -7.06
CA MET A 63 1.49 4.98 -8.43
C MET A 63 2.58 6.05 -8.54
N ASN A 64 2.66 6.98 -7.59
CA ASN A 64 3.75 7.96 -7.51
C ASN A 64 4.13 8.22 -6.03
N PRO A 65 4.82 7.28 -5.36
CA PRO A 65 5.13 7.37 -3.93
C PRO A 65 5.91 8.64 -3.55
N ILE A 66 6.81 9.11 -4.43
CA ILE A 66 7.64 10.30 -4.19
C ILE A 66 6.79 11.57 -4.04
N LEU A 67 5.61 11.63 -4.66
CA LEU A 67 4.64 12.72 -4.48
C LEU A 67 4.26 12.94 -3.01
N THR A 68 4.27 11.86 -2.23
CA THR A 68 3.89 11.90 -0.81
C THR A 68 4.98 12.46 0.12
N CYS A 69 6.19 12.71 -0.40
CA CYS A 69 7.24 13.40 0.36
C CYS A 69 6.91 14.88 0.58
N TYR A 70 6.23 15.50 -0.40
CA TYR A 70 5.93 16.94 -0.41
C TYR A 70 4.43 17.25 -0.33
N ARG A 71 3.56 16.26 -0.54
CA ARG A 71 2.10 16.39 -0.39
C ARG A 71 1.57 15.26 0.49
N TYR A 72 0.38 15.46 1.04
CA TYR A 72 -0.35 14.42 1.78
C TYR A 72 0.35 13.92 3.05
N GLN A 73 1.28 14.68 3.66
CA GLN A 73 2.04 14.20 4.83
C GLN A 73 1.12 13.76 5.97
N HIS A 74 0.14 14.59 6.33
CA HIS A 74 -0.81 14.28 7.40
C HIS A 74 -1.64 13.03 7.10
N LEU A 75 -2.12 12.90 5.86
CA LEU A 75 -2.88 11.72 5.41
C LEU A 75 -2.03 10.45 5.51
N MET A 76 -0.77 10.51 5.08
CA MET A 76 0.14 9.37 5.11
C MET A 76 0.50 8.94 6.53
N VAL A 77 0.80 9.90 7.42
CA VAL A 77 1.03 9.61 8.85
C VAL A 77 -0.17 8.88 9.43
N LYS A 78 -1.37 9.39 9.17
CA LYS A 78 -2.59 8.77 9.67
C LYS A 78 -2.80 7.37 9.10
N ALA A 79 -2.65 7.21 7.78
CA ALA A 79 -2.82 5.92 7.12
C ALA A 79 -1.79 4.87 7.59
N ILE A 80 -0.56 5.28 7.89
CA ILE A 80 0.46 4.40 8.49
C ILE A 80 0.04 3.98 9.90
N ASN A 81 -0.41 4.93 10.73
CA ASN A 81 -0.84 4.64 12.11
C ASN A 81 -2.05 3.71 12.15
N SER A 82 -3.00 3.85 11.22
CA SER A 82 -4.14 2.94 11.07
C SER A 82 -3.79 1.64 10.31
N ASN A 83 -2.50 1.37 10.05
CA ASN A 83 -2.00 0.15 9.43
C ASN A 83 -2.56 -0.11 8.01
N ASN A 84 -2.72 0.95 7.21
CA ASN A 84 -3.15 0.87 5.81
C ASN A 84 -2.06 0.18 4.96
N PRO A 85 -2.37 -0.92 4.25
CA PRO A 85 -1.37 -1.67 3.50
C PRO A 85 -0.72 -0.89 2.35
N ALA A 86 -1.47 -0.02 1.67
CA ALA A 86 -0.95 0.80 0.58
C ALA A 86 -0.09 1.96 1.11
N ALA A 87 -0.40 2.50 2.30
CA ALA A 87 0.43 3.49 2.95
C ALA A 87 1.80 2.92 3.32
N HIS A 88 1.83 1.72 3.89
CA HIS A 88 3.07 0.99 4.16
C HIS A 88 3.86 0.66 2.89
N TYR A 89 3.20 0.35 1.77
CA TYR A 89 3.89 0.19 0.49
C TYR A 89 4.62 1.48 0.05
N ILE A 90 3.92 2.61 0.10
CA ILE A 90 4.46 3.93 -0.25
C ILE A 90 5.66 4.28 0.64
N GLU A 91 5.52 4.11 1.95
CA GLU A 91 6.59 4.42 2.91
C GLU A 91 7.77 3.47 2.76
N GLY A 92 7.51 2.19 2.49
CA GLY A 92 8.53 1.20 2.17
C GLY A 92 9.37 1.60 0.97
N ILE A 93 8.74 2.13 -0.09
CA ILE A 93 9.48 2.64 -1.26
C ILE A 93 10.34 3.84 -0.89
N LYS A 94 9.79 4.83 -0.19
CA LYS A 94 10.52 6.04 0.20
C LYS A 94 11.75 5.70 1.05
N GLN A 95 11.53 4.95 2.13
CA GLN A 95 12.58 4.60 3.07
C GLN A 95 13.65 3.71 2.43
N PHE A 96 13.24 2.67 1.71
CA PHE A 96 14.20 1.71 1.15
C PHE A 96 14.99 2.30 -0.03
N PHE A 97 14.33 2.99 -0.96
CA PHE A 97 14.95 3.37 -2.23
C PHE A 97 15.32 4.85 -2.33
N ALA A 98 14.55 5.76 -1.70
CA ALA A 98 14.84 7.19 -1.79
C ALA A 98 15.75 7.69 -0.65
N TYR A 99 15.61 7.12 0.55
CA TYR A 99 16.36 7.53 1.75
C TYR A 99 17.46 6.54 2.16
N ASP A 100 17.62 5.42 1.44
CA ASP A 100 18.56 4.32 1.74
C ASP A 100 18.43 3.74 3.18
N ASN A 101 17.28 3.95 3.83
CA ASN A 101 16.95 3.38 5.13
C ASN A 101 16.37 1.97 4.95
N ARG A 102 17.25 1.01 4.66
CA ARG A 102 16.89 -0.38 4.34
C ARG A 102 16.02 -1.04 5.41
N THR A 103 16.36 -0.90 6.68
CA THR A 103 15.68 -1.57 7.78
C THR A 103 14.22 -1.11 7.90
N VAL A 104 14.01 0.20 7.91
CA VAL A 104 12.65 0.79 8.01
C VAL A 104 11.86 0.54 6.71
N GLY A 105 12.52 0.66 5.57
CA GLY A 105 11.90 0.35 4.28
C GLY A 105 11.42 -1.09 4.17
N LEU A 106 12.25 -2.05 4.59
CA LEU A 106 11.90 -3.47 4.59
C LEU A 106 10.76 -3.77 5.57
N HIS A 107 10.78 -3.15 6.75
CA HIS A 107 9.70 -3.27 7.73
C HIS A 107 8.35 -2.85 7.13
N HIS A 108 8.29 -1.70 6.46
CA HIS A 108 7.06 -1.23 5.84
C HIS A 108 6.63 -2.08 4.63
N LEU A 109 7.56 -2.54 3.79
CA LEU A 109 7.23 -3.47 2.69
C LEU A 109 6.64 -4.78 3.23
N ARG A 110 7.17 -5.31 4.33
CA ARG A 110 6.61 -6.48 5.02
C ARG A 110 5.19 -6.21 5.53
N LYS A 111 4.96 -5.10 6.22
CA LYS A 111 3.63 -4.71 6.72
C LYS A 111 2.60 -4.57 5.58
N SER A 112 3.04 -4.09 4.41
CA SER A 112 2.20 -4.02 3.22
C SER A 112 1.83 -5.41 2.68
N ALA A 113 2.79 -6.34 2.66
CA ALA A 113 2.57 -7.74 2.29
C ALA A 113 1.62 -8.47 3.26
N GLU A 114 1.81 -8.29 4.58
CA GLU A 114 0.91 -8.83 5.61
C GLU A 114 -0.53 -8.28 5.46
N GLY A 115 -0.66 -7.04 5.00
CA GLY A 115 -1.92 -6.41 4.62
C GLY A 115 -2.52 -6.88 3.29
N SER A 116 -1.95 -7.91 2.64
CA SER A 116 -2.40 -8.46 1.36
C SER A 116 -2.46 -7.44 0.21
N TYR A 117 -1.60 -6.43 0.22
CA TYR A 117 -1.50 -5.48 -0.89
C TYR A 117 -0.60 -6.06 -2.00
N ASP A 118 -1.16 -6.36 -3.17
CA ASP A 118 -0.45 -7.06 -4.27
C ASP A 118 0.89 -6.41 -4.64
N ASN A 119 0.93 -5.09 -4.74
CA ASN A 119 2.15 -4.37 -5.12
C ASN A 119 3.22 -4.44 -4.02
N GLY A 120 2.80 -4.37 -2.75
CA GLY A 120 3.68 -4.53 -1.60
C GLY A 120 4.21 -5.94 -1.47
N THR A 121 3.33 -6.93 -1.62
CA THR A 121 3.68 -8.36 -1.63
C THR A 121 4.69 -8.67 -2.72
N TYR A 122 4.44 -8.19 -3.95
CA TYR A 122 5.35 -8.37 -5.08
C TYR A 122 6.72 -7.73 -4.80
N LEU A 123 6.73 -6.45 -4.43
CA LEU A 123 7.98 -5.72 -4.22
C LEU A 123 8.79 -6.29 -3.05
N TYR A 124 8.13 -6.64 -1.94
CA TYR A 124 8.78 -7.25 -0.78
C TYR A 124 9.43 -8.58 -1.15
N GLY A 125 8.70 -9.48 -1.83
CA GLY A 125 9.25 -10.77 -2.27
C GLY A 125 10.45 -10.62 -3.21
N ILE A 126 10.43 -9.63 -4.12
CA ILE A 126 11.59 -9.33 -4.98
C ILE A 126 12.78 -8.80 -4.17
N VAL A 127 12.56 -7.85 -3.26
CA VAL A 127 13.64 -7.27 -2.44
C VAL A 127 14.30 -8.34 -1.56
N VAL A 128 13.50 -9.17 -0.89
CA VAL A 128 13.99 -10.29 -0.07
C VAL A 128 14.81 -11.28 -0.91
N SER A 129 14.34 -11.60 -2.12
CA SER A 129 15.09 -12.44 -3.06
C SER A 129 16.43 -11.81 -3.45
N CYS A 130 16.44 -10.52 -3.82
CA CYS A 130 17.64 -9.78 -4.21
C CYS A 130 18.67 -9.66 -3.06
N MET A 131 18.22 -9.67 -1.81
CA MET A 131 19.05 -9.70 -0.61
C MET A 131 19.60 -11.10 -0.28
N GLY A 132 19.36 -12.10 -1.13
CA GLY A 132 19.91 -13.45 -1.03
C GLY A 132 18.96 -14.48 -0.41
N ASN A 133 17.81 -14.08 0.14
CA ASN A 133 16.84 -15.02 0.71
C ASN A 133 15.80 -15.46 -0.33
N ILE A 134 16.26 -16.23 -1.31
CA ILE A 134 15.48 -16.60 -2.51
C ILE A 134 14.24 -17.42 -2.16
N GLU A 135 14.35 -18.38 -1.24
CA GLU A 135 13.22 -19.25 -0.88
C GLU A 135 12.13 -18.52 -0.08
N GLU A 136 12.53 -17.60 0.81
CA GLU A 136 11.57 -16.72 1.48
C GLU A 136 10.88 -15.81 0.46
N GLY A 137 11.64 -15.19 -0.44
CA GLY A 137 11.10 -14.34 -1.49
C GLY A 137 10.11 -15.07 -2.41
N LYS A 138 10.43 -16.31 -2.82
CA LYS A 138 9.51 -17.18 -3.58
C LYS A 138 8.24 -17.50 -2.79
N THR A 139 8.36 -17.80 -1.50
CA THR A 139 7.21 -18.09 -0.63
C THR A 139 6.27 -16.90 -0.53
N ILE A 140 6.81 -15.68 -0.36
CA ILE A 140 6.03 -14.44 -0.41
C ILE A 140 5.34 -14.30 -1.77
N LEU A 141 6.06 -14.47 -2.88
CA LEU A 141 5.50 -14.32 -4.22
C LEU A 141 4.41 -15.35 -4.55
N ARG A 142 4.47 -16.57 -3.99
CA ARG A 142 3.43 -17.61 -4.14
C ARG A 142 2.07 -17.16 -3.61
N THR A 143 2.03 -16.29 -2.60
CA THR A 143 0.76 -15.73 -2.06
C THR A 143 -0.05 -14.93 -3.09
N LEU A 144 0.59 -14.47 -4.18
CA LEU A 144 -0.09 -13.83 -5.30
C LEU A 144 -0.86 -14.82 -6.19
N GLY A 145 -0.75 -16.13 -5.94
CA GLY A 145 -1.49 -17.18 -6.65
C GLY A 145 -1.05 -17.37 -8.11
N TRP A 146 0.22 -17.08 -8.42
CA TRP A 146 0.72 -17.07 -9.80
C TRP A 146 0.72 -18.45 -10.47
N GLU A 147 0.76 -19.53 -9.67
CA GLU A 147 0.64 -20.92 -10.12
C GLU A 147 -0.71 -21.17 -10.79
N ALA A 148 -1.80 -20.59 -10.25
CA ALA A 148 -3.13 -20.65 -10.85
C ALA A 148 -3.31 -19.60 -11.96
N SER A 149 -2.82 -18.36 -11.75
CA SER A 149 -2.92 -17.30 -12.74
C SER A 149 -1.85 -16.23 -12.57
N ARG A 150 -1.07 -15.99 -13.64
CA ARG A 150 -0.07 -14.92 -13.67
C ARG A 150 -0.67 -13.50 -13.73
N ARG A 151 -2.00 -13.34 -13.75
CA ARG A 151 -2.67 -12.03 -13.96
C ARG A 151 -2.36 -11.03 -12.83
N ARG A 152 -2.44 -11.47 -11.57
CA ARG A 152 -2.16 -10.61 -10.38
C ARG A 152 -0.70 -10.18 -10.37
N THR A 153 0.21 -11.13 -10.49
CA THR A 153 1.66 -10.87 -10.54
C THR A 153 2.05 -9.94 -11.69
N LYS A 154 1.53 -10.15 -12.91
CA LYS A 154 1.77 -9.24 -14.05
C LYS A 154 1.21 -7.84 -13.83
N ARG A 155 0.08 -7.71 -13.14
CA ARG A 155 -0.48 -6.40 -12.74
C ARG A 155 0.45 -5.73 -11.74
N ALA A 156 0.82 -6.44 -10.67
CA ALA A 156 1.69 -5.92 -9.62
C ALA A 156 3.06 -5.48 -10.17
N TRP A 157 3.69 -6.30 -11.02
CA TRP A 157 4.93 -5.93 -11.70
C TRP A 157 4.80 -4.61 -12.49
N ARG A 158 3.73 -4.45 -13.30
CA ARG A 158 3.50 -3.21 -14.07
C ARG A 158 3.29 -2.01 -13.18
N GLU A 159 2.52 -2.17 -12.10
CA GLU A 159 2.22 -1.09 -11.17
C GLU A 159 3.45 -0.70 -10.36
N VAL A 160 4.21 -1.66 -9.81
CA VAL A 160 5.48 -1.41 -9.13
C VAL A 160 6.47 -0.71 -10.05
N LYS A 161 6.59 -1.13 -11.32
CA LYS A 161 7.43 -0.44 -12.31
C LYS A 161 7.02 1.03 -12.49
N ARG A 162 5.73 1.34 -12.44
CA ARG A 162 5.23 2.72 -12.51
C ARG A 162 5.55 3.50 -11.24
N SER A 163 5.31 2.91 -10.06
CA SER A 163 5.62 3.50 -8.76
C SER A 163 7.10 3.89 -8.63
N MET A 164 7.99 3.06 -9.19
CA MET A 164 9.43 3.28 -9.14
C MET A 164 9.94 4.27 -10.21
N ARG A 165 9.10 4.76 -11.13
CA ARG A 165 9.54 5.57 -12.30
C ARG A 165 10.32 6.83 -11.91
N PHE A 166 9.97 7.46 -10.80
CA PHE A 166 10.59 8.69 -10.33
C PHE A 166 11.53 8.47 -9.13
N VAL A 167 11.81 7.21 -8.79
CA VAL A 167 12.71 6.84 -7.71
C VAL A 167 14.08 6.60 -8.31
N TYR A 168 15.10 7.31 -7.83
CA TYR A 168 16.48 7.03 -8.22
C TYR A 168 16.98 5.79 -7.49
N VAL A 169 17.08 4.66 -8.20
CA VAL A 169 17.54 3.39 -7.62
C VAL A 169 19.04 3.22 -7.88
N ILE A 170 19.81 3.19 -6.79
CA ILE A 170 21.23 2.86 -6.86
C ILE A 170 21.38 1.33 -6.89
N LEU A 171 21.95 0.80 -7.97
CA LEU A 171 22.20 -0.64 -8.11
C LEU A 171 23.40 -1.05 -7.26
N LYS A 172 23.17 -1.86 -6.21
CA LYS A 172 24.23 -2.33 -5.31
C LYS A 172 24.90 -3.62 -5.84
N PRO A 173 26.18 -3.89 -5.51
CA PRO A 173 26.89 -5.10 -5.93
C PRO A 173 26.20 -6.40 -5.50
N GLU A 174 25.58 -6.42 -4.32
CA GLU A 174 24.80 -7.55 -3.82
C GLU A 174 23.68 -7.95 -4.81
N TYR A 175 22.98 -6.96 -5.37
CA TYR A 175 21.89 -7.21 -6.32
C TYR A 175 22.40 -7.79 -7.64
N THR A 176 23.56 -7.31 -8.12
CA THR A 176 24.15 -7.83 -9.36
C THR A 176 24.71 -9.24 -9.16
N ALA A 177 25.29 -9.54 -8.00
CA ALA A 177 25.73 -10.89 -7.64
C ALA A 177 24.54 -11.86 -7.61
N THR A 178 23.45 -11.50 -6.93
CA THR A 178 22.23 -12.31 -6.88
C THR A 178 21.59 -12.49 -8.26
N LEU A 179 21.55 -11.45 -9.10
CA LEU A 179 21.02 -11.58 -10.46
C LEU A 179 21.85 -12.54 -11.32
N LYS A 180 23.19 -12.51 -11.19
CA LYS A 180 24.09 -13.44 -11.89
C LYS A 180 23.89 -14.87 -11.42
N SER A 181 23.77 -15.10 -10.13
CA SER A 181 23.58 -16.45 -9.58
C SER A 181 22.22 -17.06 -9.93
N ASN A 182 21.22 -16.23 -10.20
CA ASN A 182 19.87 -16.67 -10.56
C ASN A 182 19.60 -16.66 -12.08
N GLN A 183 20.63 -16.53 -12.92
CA GLN A 183 20.41 -16.65 -14.36
C GLN A 183 19.87 -18.05 -14.70
N PRO A 184 18.87 -18.15 -15.60
CA PRO A 184 18.44 -19.45 -16.08
C PRO A 184 19.63 -20.17 -16.73
N PRO A 185 19.70 -21.50 -16.64
CA PRO A 185 20.68 -22.28 -17.38
C PRO A 185 20.66 -21.88 -18.86
N LEU A 186 21.83 -21.77 -19.49
CA LEU A 186 21.95 -21.46 -20.93
C LEU A 186 21.29 -22.53 -21.82
N THR A 187 20.93 -23.67 -21.23
CA THR A 187 20.17 -24.74 -21.86
C THR A 187 18.68 -24.51 -21.61
N CYS A 188 17.99 -23.92 -22.58
CA CYS A 188 16.55 -24.15 -22.71
C CYS A 188 16.36 -25.63 -23.04
N HIS A 189 15.66 -26.39 -22.19
CA HIS A 189 15.19 -27.71 -22.59
C HIS A 189 14.30 -27.55 -23.84
N LYS A 190 14.69 -28.22 -24.93
CA LYS A 190 13.92 -28.26 -26.19
C LYS A 190 12.60 -28.97 -25.99
#